data_AF-J6Y6I4-F1
#
_entry.id   AF-J6Y6I4-F1
#
_cell.length_a   1.000
_cell.length_b   1.000
_cell.length_c   1.000
_cell.angle_alpha   90.00
_cell.angle_beta   90.00
_cell.angle_gamma   90.00
#
_symmetry.space_group_name_H-M   'P 1'
#
loop_
_entity.id
_entity.type
_entity.pdbx_description
1 polymer ?
#
loop_
_entity_poly.entity_id
_entity_poly.type
_entity_poly.pdbx_seq_one_letter_code
_entity_poly.pdbx_strand_id
1 'polypeptide(L)'
;MKKTIALSTVLAGSLLLCTQSVFAENKSSATTEGTISVTKPDAANSEDVVPVPPVDPNDPDTPFTPDEPNQGTSGLLTIDQAPDLDFGTIKLGTAKTVYAALQSGTDSTGAPTQVQNFVQVTDKSGNYAGWKLSVKRTEFIGTTSDTNKLTGSKVKFKNAVIRNSATNSSGTPSTISGTGAEGIEIPADQAVDLVTAGANEGIGTWIYSLGENAEQGGQSVELFVPVSNYAVDNYVSTFTWSLTDAPTEEEA
;
A
#
# COMPACT_ATOMS: atom_id res chain seq x y z
N MET A 1 50.35 -93.54 -57.53
CA MET A 1 50.09 -93.74 -58.99
C MET A 1 48.64 -93.38 -59.28
N LYS A 2 48.46 -92.43 -60.23
CA LYS A 2 47.25 -92.15 -61.03
C LYS A 2 46.01 -91.63 -60.28
N LYS A 3 45.25 -90.63 -60.74
CA LYS A 3 45.30 -89.53 -61.73
C LYS A 3 43.87 -88.94 -61.62
N THR A 4 43.68 -87.71 -61.11
CA THR A 4 43.40 -86.47 -61.88
C THR A 4 41.90 -86.20 -62.21
N ILE A 5 41.52 -84.89 -62.14
CA ILE A 5 40.46 -84.13 -62.88
C ILE A 5 39.03 -84.20 -62.28
N ALA A 6 38.20 -83.15 -62.11
CA ALA A 6 38.07 -81.76 -62.64
C ALA A 6 37.25 -80.89 -61.63
N LEU A 7 37.53 -79.59 -61.41
CA LEU A 7 37.23 -78.37 -62.23
C LEU A 7 35.84 -77.75 -61.90
N SER A 8 35.76 -76.71 -61.04
CA SER A 8 35.52 -75.25 -61.32
C SER A 8 34.08 -74.92 -61.75
N THR A 9 33.35 -73.93 -61.18
CA THR A 9 33.55 -72.46 -61.29
C THR A 9 32.54 -71.63 -60.43
N VAL A 10 33.04 -70.60 -59.70
CA VAL A 10 32.66 -69.13 -59.73
C VAL A 10 31.23 -68.75 -59.21
N LEU A 11 30.95 -67.76 -58.33
CA LEU A 11 31.27 -66.32 -58.27
C LEU A 11 30.72 -65.65 -56.97
N ALA A 12 31.30 -64.50 -56.58
CA ALA A 12 30.79 -63.39 -55.71
C ALA A 12 30.47 -63.71 -54.23
N GLY A 13 31.02 -63.07 -53.20
CA GLY A 13 31.45 -61.68 -53.07
C GLY A 13 30.36 -60.89 -52.33
N SER A 14 30.40 -60.84 -50.99
CA SER A 14 29.57 -59.93 -50.20
C SER A 14 30.27 -59.52 -48.91
N LEU A 15 30.40 -58.20 -48.78
CA LEU A 15 30.97 -57.38 -47.72
C LEU A 15 30.39 -57.67 -46.31
N LEU A 16 31.27 -57.53 -45.32
CA LEU A 16 30.94 -57.12 -43.95
C LEU A 16 29.94 -55.96 -43.94
N LEU A 17 28.96 -56.00 -43.03
CA LEU A 17 28.39 -54.81 -42.39
C LEU A 17 27.68 -55.25 -41.10
N CYS A 18 28.32 -55.00 -39.95
CA CYS A 18 27.63 -54.89 -38.67
C CYS A 18 26.64 -53.72 -38.77
N THR A 19 25.34 -54.00 -38.72
CA THR A 19 24.33 -52.94 -38.54
C THR A 19 24.22 -52.65 -37.05
N GLN A 20 25.00 -51.70 -36.55
CA GLN A 20 24.61 -51.03 -35.30
C GLN A 20 23.42 -50.13 -35.62
N SER A 21 22.25 -50.49 -35.12
CA SER A 21 21.07 -49.62 -35.16
C SER A 21 21.35 -48.44 -34.22
N VAL A 22 21.90 -47.36 -34.75
CA VAL A 22 21.88 -46.07 -34.05
C VAL A 22 20.48 -45.51 -34.25
N PHE A 23 19.65 -45.53 -33.21
CA PHE A 23 18.40 -44.77 -33.22
C PHE A 23 18.77 -43.28 -33.21
N ALA A 24 18.50 -42.58 -34.32
CA ALA A 24 18.54 -41.13 -34.32
C ALA A 24 17.40 -40.61 -33.44
N GLU A 25 17.72 -39.89 -32.37
CA GLU A 25 16.73 -39.16 -31.58
C GLU A 25 16.22 -37.99 -32.43
N ASN A 26 15.05 -38.14 -33.06
CA ASN A 26 14.39 -37.05 -33.80
C ASN A 26 13.86 -36.00 -32.81
N LYS A 27 14.74 -35.10 -32.35
CA LYS A 27 14.34 -33.87 -31.66
C LYS A 27 14.13 -32.77 -32.70
N SER A 28 12.87 -32.40 -32.92
CA SER A 28 12.49 -31.20 -33.66
C SER A 28 11.89 -30.21 -32.67
N SER A 29 12.42 -29.00 -32.64
CA SER A 29 11.92 -27.91 -31.80
C SER A 29 11.78 -26.64 -32.65
N ALA A 30 10.74 -25.85 -32.37
CA ALA A 30 10.54 -24.52 -32.93
C ALA A 30 10.44 -23.51 -31.78
N THR A 31 11.02 -22.33 -31.99
CA THR A 31 10.95 -21.19 -31.07
C THR A 31 10.22 -20.03 -31.75
N THR A 32 9.34 -19.36 -31.02
CA THR A 32 8.61 -18.16 -31.45
C THR A 32 8.77 -17.06 -30.40
N GLU A 33 8.66 -15.80 -30.80
CA GLU A 33 8.80 -14.64 -29.90
C GLU A 33 7.44 -14.01 -29.59
N GLY A 34 7.31 -13.44 -28.39
CA GLY A 34 6.20 -12.56 -28.00
C GLY A 34 6.78 -11.23 -27.52
N THR A 35 6.17 -10.11 -27.92
CA THR A 35 6.66 -8.75 -27.63
C THR A 35 5.59 -7.90 -26.95
N ILE A 36 6.00 -7.03 -26.03
CA ILE A 36 5.15 -6.03 -25.35
C ILE A 36 5.85 -4.67 -25.36
N SER A 37 5.08 -3.58 -25.39
CA SER A 37 5.57 -2.21 -25.19
C SER A 37 4.89 -1.60 -23.97
N VAL A 38 5.65 -0.94 -23.11
CA VAL A 38 5.18 -0.34 -21.86
C VAL A 38 5.50 1.16 -21.88
N THR A 39 4.51 1.97 -21.53
CA THR A 39 4.64 3.44 -21.40
C THR A 39 4.32 3.86 -19.98
N LYS A 40 4.87 4.99 -19.54
CA LYS A 40 4.57 5.57 -18.22
C LYS A 40 3.23 6.34 -18.23
N PRO A 41 2.56 6.48 -17.08
CA PRO A 41 1.46 7.42 -16.91
C PRO A 41 1.88 8.86 -17.21
N ASP A 42 0.96 9.67 -17.73
CA ASP A 42 1.16 11.07 -18.08
C ASP A 42 0.28 11.97 -17.21
N ALA A 43 0.89 12.92 -16.49
CA ALA A 43 0.17 13.87 -15.66
C ALA A 43 -0.77 14.80 -16.46
N ALA A 44 -0.56 14.94 -17.77
CA ALA A 44 -1.46 15.67 -18.67
C ALA A 44 -2.68 14.84 -19.11
N ASN A 45 -2.65 13.53 -18.92
CA ASN A 45 -3.75 12.64 -19.22
C ASN A 45 -4.70 12.53 -18.02
N SER A 46 -5.95 12.94 -18.21
CA SER A 46 -6.97 12.92 -17.14
C SER A 46 -7.28 11.52 -16.61
N GLU A 47 -7.07 10.47 -17.42
CA GLU A 47 -7.28 9.08 -16.99
C GLU A 47 -6.17 8.57 -16.06
N ASP A 48 -4.95 9.09 -16.21
CA ASP A 48 -3.78 8.66 -15.43
C ASP A 48 -3.75 9.26 -14.02
N VAL A 49 -4.40 10.41 -13.83
CA VAL A 49 -4.39 11.19 -12.58
C VAL A 49 -5.61 10.98 -11.69
N VAL A 50 -6.44 9.98 -12.01
CA VAL A 50 -7.60 9.61 -11.19
C VAL A 50 -7.11 8.89 -9.92
N PRO A 51 -7.55 9.30 -8.71
CA PRO A 51 -7.28 8.58 -7.48
C PRO A 51 -7.77 7.13 -7.54
N VAL A 52 -7.08 6.22 -6.86
CA VAL A 52 -7.53 4.83 -6.77
C VAL A 52 -8.67 4.75 -5.76
N PRO A 53 -9.80 4.07 -6.06
CA PRO A 53 -10.84 3.87 -5.07
C PRO A 53 -10.31 3.22 -3.78
N PRO A 54 -10.87 3.51 -2.60
CA PRO A 54 -10.41 2.91 -1.37
C PRO A 54 -10.55 1.39 -1.39
N VAL A 55 -9.58 0.68 -0.81
CA VAL A 55 -9.62 -0.78 -0.62
C VAL A 55 -9.68 -1.13 0.86
N ASP A 56 -10.06 -2.37 1.19
CA ASP A 56 -10.11 -2.82 2.57
C ASP A 56 -8.69 -2.79 3.19
N PRO A 57 -8.47 -2.06 4.31
CA PRO A 57 -7.16 -2.00 4.94
C PRO A 57 -6.66 -3.36 5.47
N ASN A 58 -7.53 -4.36 5.62
CA ASN A 58 -7.18 -5.73 6.02
C ASN A 58 -6.96 -6.66 4.82
N ASP A 59 -7.54 -6.33 3.67
CA ASP A 59 -7.39 -7.06 2.40
C ASP A 59 -7.35 -6.07 1.21
N PRO A 60 -6.16 -5.53 0.89
CA PRO A 60 -5.99 -4.50 -0.15
C PRO A 60 -6.38 -4.94 -1.58
N ASP A 61 -6.70 -6.21 -1.80
CA ASP A 61 -7.19 -6.73 -3.07
C ASP A 61 -8.73 -6.65 -3.19
N THR A 62 -9.42 -6.20 -2.13
CA THR A 62 -10.88 -6.08 -2.09
C THR A 62 -11.34 -4.63 -1.91
N PRO A 63 -12.43 -4.20 -2.58
CA PRO A 63 -12.96 -2.85 -2.39
C PRO A 63 -13.50 -2.59 -0.99
N PHE A 64 -13.34 -1.35 -0.52
CA PHE A 64 -14.05 -0.79 0.62
C PHE A 64 -14.58 0.59 0.26
N THR A 65 -15.86 0.85 0.54
CA THR A 65 -16.45 2.16 0.28
C THR A 65 -16.76 2.86 1.60
N PRO A 66 -15.98 3.87 2.01
CA PRO A 66 -16.27 4.68 3.19
C PRO A 66 -17.65 5.34 3.09
N ASP A 67 -18.37 5.42 4.21
CA ASP A 67 -19.66 6.14 4.25
C ASP A 67 -19.48 7.63 3.97
N GLU A 68 -18.38 8.20 4.48
CA GLU A 68 -17.95 9.57 4.24
C GLU A 68 -16.66 9.54 3.40
N PRO A 69 -16.76 9.63 2.05
CA PRO A 69 -15.59 9.68 1.20
C PRO A 69 -14.92 11.05 1.35
N ASN A 70 -13.68 11.08 1.80
CA ASN A 70 -12.85 12.27 1.77
C ASN A 70 -11.83 12.11 0.64
N GLN A 71 -12.31 12.33 -0.59
CA GLN A 71 -11.48 12.28 -1.79
C GLN A 71 -10.24 13.14 -1.59
N GLY A 72 -9.06 12.53 -1.63
CA GLY A 72 -7.82 13.23 -1.35
C GLY A 72 -7.35 14.08 -2.53
N THR A 73 -6.14 13.83 -3.03
CA THR A 73 -5.48 14.69 -4.04
C THR A 73 -5.54 14.08 -5.43
N SER A 74 -5.56 14.91 -6.47
CA SER A 74 -5.37 14.47 -7.86
C SER A 74 -3.92 14.57 -8.29
N GLY A 75 -3.51 13.75 -9.26
CA GLY A 75 -2.14 13.73 -9.78
C GLY A 75 -1.63 12.30 -9.94
N LEU A 76 -0.33 12.15 -10.22
CA LEU A 76 0.32 10.84 -10.26
C LEU A 76 0.75 10.34 -8.88
N LEU A 77 0.74 11.21 -7.87
CA LEU A 77 0.93 10.87 -6.46
C LEU A 77 -0.28 11.39 -5.69
N THR A 78 -1.08 10.46 -5.16
CA THR A 78 -2.40 10.78 -4.60
C THR A 78 -2.53 10.30 -3.17
N ILE A 79 -3.17 11.12 -2.33
CA ILE A 79 -3.92 10.59 -1.19
C ILE A 79 -5.27 10.19 -1.75
N ASP A 80 -5.62 8.92 -1.66
CA ASP A 80 -6.88 8.40 -2.19
C ASP A 80 -8.00 8.46 -1.15
N GLN A 81 -7.65 8.25 0.12
CA GLN A 81 -8.54 8.28 1.28
C GLN A 81 -7.75 8.69 2.52
N ALA A 82 -8.40 9.43 3.43
CA ALA A 82 -7.93 9.68 4.79
C ALA A 82 -9.04 9.37 5.80
N PRO A 83 -8.79 9.36 7.12
CA PRO A 83 -9.85 9.17 8.09
C PRO A 83 -10.39 10.50 8.62
N ASP A 84 -11.70 10.56 8.83
CA ASP A 84 -12.34 11.56 9.69
C ASP A 84 -12.42 11.00 11.12
N LEU A 85 -11.81 11.70 12.07
CA LEU A 85 -11.58 11.19 13.42
C LEU A 85 -12.65 11.68 14.40
N ASP A 86 -13.63 10.82 14.70
CA ASP A 86 -14.67 11.10 15.70
C ASP A 86 -14.30 10.53 17.08
N PHE A 87 -14.05 11.42 18.05
CA PHE A 87 -13.76 11.04 19.45
C PHE A 87 -15.00 10.91 20.34
N GLY A 88 -16.19 11.09 19.77
CA GLY A 88 -17.47 11.01 20.45
C GLY A 88 -17.68 12.10 21.49
N THR A 89 -18.64 11.87 22.38
CA THR A 89 -18.99 12.80 23.45
C THR A 89 -18.31 12.43 24.76
N ILE A 90 -17.60 13.40 25.36
CA ILE A 90 -16.96 13.23 26.66
C ILE A 90 -17.57 14.16 27.71
N LYS A 91 -17.83 13.61 28.91
CA LYS A 91 -18.11 14.43 30.10
C LYS A 91 -16.83 14.63 30.88
N LEU A 92 -16.28 15.85 30.85
CA LEU A 92 -15.12 16.22 31.65
C LEU A 92 -15.51 16.50 33.11
N GLY A 93 -14.54 16.31 33.99
CA GLY A 93 -14.64 16.42 35.45
C GLY A 93 -13.35 15.92 36.11
N THR A 94 -12.69 14.97 35.44
CA THR A 94 -11.28 14.60 35.58
C THR A 94 -10.66 14.46 34.18
N ALA A 95 -9.35 14.27 34.09
CA ALA A 95 -8.65 14.09 32.83
C ALA A 95 -9.16 12.79 32.19
N LYS A 96 -9.25 12.77 30.86
CA LYS A 96 -9.80 11.63 30.13
C LYS A 96 -8.93 11.26 28.96
N THR A 97 -8.82 9.96 28.74
CA THR A 97 -8.36 9.39 27.48
C THR A 97 -9.57 8.79 26.79
N VAL A 98 -9.76 9.14 25.52
CA VAL A 98 -10.76 8.56 24.62
C VAL A 98 -10.12 8.15 23.31
N TYR A 99 -10.82 7.35 22.54
CA TYR A 99 -10.33 6.84 21.27
C TYR A 99 -11.28 7.24 20.14
N ALA A 100 -10.74 7.48 18.95
CA ALA A 100 -11.57 7.73 17.79
C ALA A 100 -12.38 6.47 17.44
N ALA A 101 -13.59 6.67 16.94
CA ALA A 101 -14.40 5.63 16.35
C ALA A 101 -13.68 4.98 15.15
N LEU A 102 -14.10 3.75 14.83
CA LEU A 102 -13.70 3.08 13.61
C LEU A 102 -14.31 3.77 12.38
N GLN A 103 -13.67 3.59 11.22
CA GLN A 103 -14.19 4.07 9.96
C GLN A 103 -15.30 3.12 9.47
N SER A 104 -16.50 3.68 9.33
CA SER A 104 -17.66 2.96 8.79
C SER A 104 -17.67 3.03 7.26
N GLY A 105 -18.21 1.98 6.64
CA GLY A 105 -18.39 1.89 5.20
C GLY A 105 -19.05 0.59 4.79
N THR A 106 -18.87 0.21 3.53
CA THR A 106 -19.37 -1.05 2.97
C THR A 106 -18.25 -1.89 2.37
N ASP A 107 -18.35 -3.21 2.52
CA ASP A 107 -17.41 -4.17 1.94
C ASP A 107 -17.70 -4.44 0.45
N SER A 108 -16.90 -5.33 -0.16
CA SER A 108 -17.06 -5.76 -1.55
C SER A 108 -18.41 -6.39 -1.91
N THR A 109 -19.20 -6.81 -0.92
CA THR A 109 -20.56 -7.34 -1.09
C THR A 109 -21.65 -6.28 -0.95
N GLY A 110 -21.27 -5.06 -0.55
CA GLY A 110 -22.17 -3.96 -0.21
C GLY A 110 -22.74 -4.06 1.21
N ALA A 111 -22.21 -4.94 2.06
CA ALA A 111 -22.63 -5.06 3.44
C ALA A 111 -21.96 -3.99 4.30
N PRO A 112 -22.69 -3.34 5.24
CA PRO A 112 -22.08 -2.41 6.19
C PRO A 112 -21.00 -3.10 7.04
N THR A 113 -19.85 -2.45 7.16
CA THR A 113 -18.71 -2.92 7.95
C THR A 113 -17.98 -1.75 8.61
N GLN A 114 -17.09 -2.05 9.54
CA GLN A 114 -16.21 -1.08 10.19
C GLN A 114 -14.77 -1.56 10.15
N VAL A 115 -13.87 -0.67 9.77
CA VAL A 115 -12.43 -0.93 9.70
C VAL A 115 -11.68 0.10 10.54
N GLN A 116 -10.43 -0.21 10.88
CA GLN A 116 -9.53 0.73 11.52
C GLN A 116 -9.33 1.99 10.66
N ASN A 117 -9.11 3.14 11.29
CA ASN A 117 -8.81 4.38 10.58
C ASN A 117 -7.55 4.19 9.71
N PHE A 118 -7.61 4.58 8.45
CA PHE A 118 -6.52 4.37 7.51
C PHE A 118 -6.35 5.54 6.53
N VAL A 119 -5.14 5.65 6.00
CA VAL A 119 -4.82 6.51 4.86
C VAL A 119 -4.40 5.61 3.71
N GLN A 120 -4.99 5.82 2.55
CA GLN A 120 -4.55 5.19 1.31
C GLN A 120 -3.82 6.21 0.46
N VAL A 121 -2.66 5.83 -0.05
CA VAL A 121 -1.88 6.63 -1.00
C VAL A 121 -1.53 5.81 -2.22
N THR A 122 -1.38 6.45 -3.38
CA THR A 122 -0.91 5.79 -4.59
C THR A 122 0.16 6.60 -5.31
N ASP A 123 1.30 5.96 -5.60
CA ASP A 123 2.33 6.47 -6.51
C ASP A 123 2.25 5.78 -7.88
N LYS A 124 1.77 6.52 -8.89
CA LYS A 124 1.73 6.15 -10.32
C LYS A 124 2.73 6.95 -11.14
N SER A 125 3.65 7.69 -10.53
CA SER A 125 4.55 8.63 -11.21
C SER A 125 5.45 7.96 -12.25
N GLY A 126 5.81 6.69 -12.02
CA GLY A 126 6.78 5.97 -12.83
C GLY A 126 8.22 6.47 -12.65
N ASN A 127 8.46 7.44 -11.76
CA ASN A 127 9.79 7.97 -11.46
C ASN A 127 10.47 7.21 -10.32
N TYR A 128 9.69 6.49 -9.50
CA TYR A 128 10.18 5.61 -8.41
C TYR A 128 11.10 6.31 -7.41
N ALA A 129 10.97 7.63 -7.25
CA ALA A 129 11.79 8.43 -6.34
C ALA A 129 11.42 8.19 -4.86
N GLY A 130 10.19 7.74 -4.60
CA GLY A 130 9.62 7.61 -3.27
C GLY A 130 8.78 8.83 -2.89
N TRP A 131 8.18 8.78 -1.71
CA TRP A 131 7.25 9.80 -1.21
C TRP A 131 7.22 9.81 0.31
N LYS A 132 6.64 10.87 0.88
CA LYS A 132 6.47 11.04 2.31
C LYS A 132 5.04 11.42 2.67
N LEU A 133 4.40 10.63 3.53
CA LEU A 133 3.11 10.93 4.12
C LEU A 133 3.32 11.58 5.48
N SER A 134 2.68 12.73 5.70
CA SER A 134 2.70 13.45 6.97
C SER A 134 1.30 13.90 7.37
N VAL A 135 1.12 14.18 8.66
CA VAL A 135 -0.10 14.75 9.22
C VAL A 135 0.23 15.93 10.11
N LYS A 136 -0.57 16.97 10.02
CA LYS A 136 -0.60 18.10 10.95
C LYS A 136 -2.00 18.24 11.48
N ARG A 137 -2.18 18.63 12.74
CA ARG A 137 -3.49 19.02 13.25
C ARG A 137 -3.49 20.43 13.82
N THR A 138 -4.66 21.04 13.95
CA THR A 138 -4.83 22.26 14.75
C THR A 138 -5.06 21.92 16.23
N GLU A 139 -5.12 22.94 17.09
CA GLU A 139 -5.72 22.78 18.41
C GLU A 139 -7.22 22.45 18.29
N PHE A 140 -7.78 21.77 19.30
CA PHE A 140 -9.22 21.57 19.43
C PHE A 140 -9.89 22.86 19.91
N ILE A 141 -10.66 23.49 19.01
CA ILE A 141 -11.33 24.77 19.22
C ILE A 141 -12.84 24.56 19.31
N GLY A 142 -13.48 25.22 20.28
CA GLY A 142 -14.91 25.17 20.48
C GLY A 142 -15.69 25.83 19.33
N THR A 143 -16.80 25.23 18.94
CA THR A 143 -17.64 25.73 17.83
C THR A 143 -18.40 27.01 18.18
N THR A 144 -18.59 27.31 19.46
CA THR A 144 -19.30 28.52 19.91
C THR A 144 -18.38 29.72 20.14
N SER A 145 -17.09 29.49 20.41
CA SER A 145 -16.07 30.54 20.57
C SER A 145 -14.67 29.98 20.36
N ASP A 146 -13.84 30.75 19.64
CA ASP A 146 -12.41 30.48 19.44
C ASP A 146 -11.56 30.55 20.72
N THR A 147 -12.10 31.13 21.79
CA THR A 147 -11.49 31.15 23.13
C THR A 147 -11.69 29.85 23.89
N ASN A 148 -12.68 29.03 23.51
CA ASN A 148 -12.88 27.70 24.06
C ASN A 148 -11.84 26.77 23.42
N LYS A 149 -10.86 26.31 24.21
CA LYS A 149 -9.79 25.45 23.71
C LYS A 149 -9.55 24.28 24.66
N LEU A 150 -9.33 23.09 24.11
CA LEU A 150 -8.82 21.96 24.90
C LEU A 150 -7.29 22.05 25.01
N THR A 151 -6.82 23.11 25.66
CA THR A 151 -5.38 23.40 25.79
C THR A 151 -4.66 22.25 26.48
N GLY A 152 -3.56 21.79 25.87
CA GLY A 152 -2.77 20.67 26.37
C GLY A 152 -3.36 19.29 26.05
N SER A 153 -4.39 19.25 25.20
CA SER A 153 -4.86 18.00 24.61
C SER A 153 -3.76 17.36 23.74
N LYS A 154 -3.67 16.02 23.81
CA LYS A 154 -2.67 15.25 23.08
C LYS A 154 -3.35 14.21 22.23
N VAL A 155 -2.95 14.12 20.97
CA VAL A 155 -3.38 13.05 20.07
C VAL A 155 -2.21 12.10 19.88
N LYS A 156 -2.46 10.79 19.95
CA LYS A 156 -1.48 9.76 19.60
C LYS A 156 -2.04 8.81 18.56
N PHE A 157 -1.20 8.46 17.60
CA PHE A 157 -1.44 7.38 16.64
C PHE A 157 -0.60 6.17 17.05
N LYS A 158 -1.25 5.02 17.18
CA LYS A 158 -0.67 3.79 17.73
C LYS A 158 -0.96 2.62 16.80
N ASN A 159 -0.23 1.53 16.97
CA ASN A 159 -0.42 0.27 16.26
C ASN A 159 -0.49 0.40 14.74
N ALA A 160 0.23 1.37 14.17
CA ALA A 160 0.29 1.55 12.74
C ALA A 160 0.83 0.30 12.03
N VAL A 161 0.23 -0.03 10.89
CA VAL A 161 0.63 -1.11 9.99
C VAL A 161 0.60 -0.56 8.56
N ILE A 162 1.50 -1.05 7.71
CA ILE A 162 1.51 -0.71 6.29
C ILE A 162 1.24 -1.95 5.44
N ARG A 163 0.36 -1.84 4.44
CA ARG A 163 0.00 -2.94 3.53
C ARG A 163 -0.13 -2.47 2.09
N ASN A 164 -0.08 -3.42 1.16
CA ASN A 164 -0.36 -3.25 -0.27
C ASN A 164 -1.04 -4.53 -0.82
N SER A 165 -1.47 -4.48 -2.09
CA SER A 165 -2.03 -5.64 -2.82
C SER A 165 -1.02 -6.77 -2.94
N ALA A 166 -1.50 -8.03 -2.97
CA ALA A 166 -0.67 -9.21 -3.22
C ALA A 166 0.05 -9.19 -4.58
N THR A 167 -0.42 -8.39 -5.52
CA THR A 167 0.20 -8.22 -6.85
C THR A 167 1.25 -7.11 -6.89
N ASN A 168 1.35 -6.29 -5.85
CA ASN A 168 2.35 -5.22 -5.75
C ASN A 168 3.63 -5.76 -5.10
N SER A 169 4.67 -5.92 -5.91
CA SER A 169 5.98 -6.45 -5.50
C SER A 169 7.04 -5.36 -5.28
N SER A 170 6.64 -4.09 -5.20
CA SER A 170 7.56 -2.99 -4.94
C SER A 170 8.14 -3.01 -3.52
N GLY A 171 9.20 -2.22 -3.29
CA GLY A 171 9.80 -2.10 -1.97
C GLY A 171 8.82 -1.53 -0.95
N THR A 172 8.80 -2.10 0.25
CA THR A 172 8.03 -1.54 1.37
C THR A 172 8.63 -0.21 1.82
N PRO A 173 7.82 0.81 2.11
CA PRO A 173 8.30 2.06 2.69
C PRO A 173 9.17 1.83 3.95
N SER A 174 10.36 2.40 3.93
CA SER A 174 11.42 2.19 4.93
C SER A 174 11.12 2.74 6.32
N THR A 175 10.31 3.79 6.44
CA THR A 175 9.95 4.37 7.74
C THR A 175 8.44 4.33 7.94
N ILE A 176 8.03 3.82 9.10
CA ILE A 176 6.63 3.76 9.55
C ILE A 176 6.59 4.22 11.01
N SER A 177 6.00 5.39 11.25
CA SER A 177 5.78 5.94 12.58
C SER A 177 4.47 5.44 13.18
N GLY A 178 4.30 5.57 14.50
CA GLY A 178 3.05 5.21 15.17
C GLY A 178 2.84 3.71 15.35
N THR A 179 3.87 2.89 15.13
CA THR A 179 3.81 1.44 15.34
C THR A 179 3.76 1.09 16.83
N GLY A 180 3.15 -0.06 17.15
CA GLY A 180 3.06 -0.58 18.51
C GLY A 180 2.29 0.29 19.50
N ALA A 181 2.33 -0.11 20.78
CA ALA A 181 1.49 0.48 21.82
C ALA A 181 1.94 1.87 22.29
N GLU A 182 3.22 2.24 22.12
CA GLU A 182 3.70 3.58 22.49
C GLU A 182 3.24 4.65 21.49
N GLY A 183 3.15 4.26 20.22
CA GLY A 183 2.71 5.11 19.12
C GLY A 183 3.58 6.34 18.88
N ILE A 184 2.99 7.35 18.26
CA ILE A 184 3.59 8.67 18.01
C ILE A 184 2.59 9.76 18.39
N GLU A 185 3.08 10.82 19.03
CA GLU A 185 2.26 12.01 19.33
C GLU A 185 2.12 12.88 18.09
N ILE A 186 0.90 13.37 17.85
CA ILE A 186 0.56 14.35 16.81
C ILE A 186 0.31 15.68 17.52
N PRO A 187 1.31 16.58 17.60
CA PRO A 187 1.16 17.85 18.30
C PRO A 187 0.23 18.79 17.52
N ALA A 188 -0.37 19.73 18.23
CA ALA A 188 -1.04 20.85 17.58
C ALA A 188 -0.02 21.70 16.80
N ASP A 189 -0.39 22.13 15.61
CA ASP A 189 0.32 23.04 14.73
C ASP A 189 1.71 22.59 14.25
N GLN A 190 2.09 21.34 14.48
CA GLN A 190 3.32 20.72 14.01
C GLN A 190 3.02 19.53 13.08
N ALA A 191 3.69 19.49 11.93
CA ALA A 191 3.63 18.34 11.03
C ALA A 191 4.49 17.19 11.58
N VAL A 192 3.96 15.96 11.45
CA VAL A 192 4.62 14.72 11.84
C VAL A 192 4.68 13.79 10.64
N ASP A 193 5.88 13.30 10.33
CA ASP A 193 6.10 12.32 9.28
C ASP A 193 5.64 10.94 9.75
N LEU A 194 4.74 10.32 8.98
CA LEU A 194 4.14 9.02 9.29
C LEU A 194 4.76 7.89 8.49
N VAL A 195 4.94 8.10 7.20
CA VAL A 195 5.53 7.10 6.30
C VAL A 195 6.53 7.79 5.39
N THR A 196 7.69 7.15 5.19
CA THR A 196 8.66 7.55 4.18
C THR A 196 8.99 6.35 3.31
N ALA A 197 8.76 6.50 2.01
CA ALA A 197 9.23 5.60 0.97
C ALA A 197 10.44 6.23 0.28
N GLY A 198 11.54 5.49 0.19
CA GLY A 198 12.71 5.87 -0.58
C GLY A 198 12.62 5.44 -2.05
N ALA A 199 13.75 5.49 -2.74
CA ALA A 199 13.84 5.07 -4.14
C ALA A 199 13.44 3.59 -4.30
N ASN A 200 12.57 3.32 -5.28
CA ASN A 200 11.96 2.00 -5.56
C ASN A 200 11.08 1.42 -4.44
N GLU A 201 10.80 2.19 -3.39
CA GLU A 201 9.81 1.86 -2.36
C GLU A 201 8.49 2.58 -2.64
N GLY A 202 7.39 2.09 -2.08
CA GLY A 202 6.13 2.85 -2.08
C GLY A 202 5.44 2.96 -3.44
N ILE A 203 5.88 2.21 -4.45
CA ILE A 203 5.28 2.25 -5.79
C ILE A 203 3.88 1.64 -5.74
N GLY A 204 2.93 2.22 -6.47
CA GLY A 204 1.54 1.78 -6.49
C GLY A 204 0.80 2.16 -5.20
N THR A 205 -0.26 1.42 -4.89
CA THR A 205 -1.13 1.72 -3.77
C THR A 205 -0.60 1.12 -2.47
N TRP A 206 -0.56 1.95 -1.42
CA TRP A 206 -0.15 1.60 -0.05
C TRP A 206 -1.16 2.12 0.97
N ILE A 207 -1.40 1.33 2.00
CA ILE A 207 -2.36 1.63 3.06
C ILE A 207 -1.61 1.74 4.38
N TYR A 208 -1.67 2.90 5.00
CA TYR A 208 -1.24 3.13 6.38
C TYR A 208 -2.46 3.03 7.29
N SER A 209 -2.59 1.94 8.03
CA SER A 209 -3.73 1.67 8.91
C SER A 209 -3.35 1.79 10.38
N LEU A 210 -4.18 2.46 11.18
CA LEU A 210 -4.00 2.63 12.63
C LEU A 210 -4.65 1.45 13.36
N GLY A 211 -3.94 0.32 13.38
CA GLY A 211 -4.38 -0.97 13.92
C GLY A 211 -4.23 -2.09 12.90
N GLU A 212 -3.93 -3.30 13.38
CA GLU A 212 -3.87 -4.51 12.55
C GLU A 212 -5.26 -4.88 12.00
N ASN A 213 -6.31 -4.61 12.77
CA ASN A 213 -7.71 -4.90 12.46
C ASN A 213 -8.63 -3.95 13.26
N ALA A 214 -9.95 -4.09 13.09
CA ALA A 214 -10.95 -3.29 13.78
C ALA A 214 -10.85 -3.34 15.32
N GLU A 215 -10.51 -4.48 15.92
CA GLU A 215 -10.39 -4.62 17.38
C GLU A 215 -9.26 -3.74 17.93
N GLN A 216 -8.09 -3.79 17.29
CA GLN A 216 -6.97 -2.93 17.65
C GLN A 216 -7.22 -1.47 17.23
N GLY A 217 -7.91 -1.26 16.11
CA GLY A 217 -8.25 0.05 15.57
C GLY A 217 -9.01 0.93 16.54
N GLY A 218 -9.94 0.34 17.31
CA GLY A 218 -10.72 1.05 18.33
C GLY A 218 -9.91 1.60 19.51
N GLN A 219 -8.60 1.32 19.56
CA GLN A 219 -7.67 1.80 20.59
C GLN A 219 -6.42 2.48 20.01
N SER A 220 -6.41 2.74 18.69
CA SER A 220 -5.21 3.15 17.96
C SER A 220 -5.11 4.64 17.69
N VAL A 221 -6.22 5.36 17.79
CA VAL A 221 -6.24 6.83 17.71
C VAL A 221 -6.70 7.38 19.05
N GLU A 222 -5.76 7.86 19.85
CA GLU A 222 -5.98 8.24 21.24
C GLU A 222 -6.02 9.77 21.37
N LEU A 223 -7.02 10.31 22.05
CA LEU A 223 -7.09 11.70 22.50
C LEU A 223 -7.07 11.73 24.02
N PHE A 224 -6.02 12.33 24.58
CA PHE A 224 -5.95 12.72 25.98
C PHE A 224 -6.39 14.17 26.14
N VAL A 225 -7.37 14.40 27.02
CA VAL A 225 -7.85 15.73 27.40
C VAL A 225 -7.54 15.95 28.89
N PRO A 226 -6.67 16.92 29.24
CA PRO A 226 -6.34 17.21 30.63
C PRO A 226 -7.53 17.85 31.37
N VAL A 227 -7.47 17.89 32.71
CA VAL A 227 -8.36 18.77 33.47
C VAL A 227 -7.86 20.19 33.32
N SER A 228 -8.59 21.01 32.57
CA SER A 228 -8.38 22.45 32.47
C SER A 228 -9.72 23.16 32.53
N ASN A 229 -9.72 24.49 32.46
CA ASN A 229 -10.95 25.23 32.16
C ASN A 229 -11.42 24.81 30.77
N TYR A 230 -12.55 24.09 30.71
CA TYR A 230 -13.24 23.73 29.47
C TYR A 230 -14.63 24.39 29.47
N ALA A 231 -15.10 24.78 28.29
CA ALA A 231 -16.50 25.15 28.08
C ALA A 231 -17.30 23.91 27.68
N VAL A 232 -18.59 23.88 28.00
CA VAL A 232 -19.52 22.91 27.42
C VAL A 232 -19.78 23.36 25.97
N ASP A 233 -19.11 22.69 25.03
CA ASP A 233 -19.10 23.01 23.59
C ASP A 233 -18.75 21.73 22.80
N ASN A 234 -18.99 21.76 21.50
CA ASN A 234 -18.35 20.84 20.55
C ASN A 234 -16.97 21.39 20.20
N TYR A 235 -15.97 20.54 20.10
CA TYR A 235 -14.61 20.95 19.77
C TYR A 235 -14.16 20.31 18.46
N VAL A 236 -13.54 21.09 17.60
CA VAL A 236 -13.05 20.65 16.28
C VAL A 236 -11.55 20.87 16.20
N SER A 237 -10.85 19.87 15.68
CA SER A 237 -9.46 19.96 15.26
C SER A 237 -9.38 19.51 13.80
N THR A 238 -8.77 20.32 12.93
CA THR A 238 -8.56 19.94 11.53
C THR A 238 -7.28 19.14 11.42
N PHE A 239 -7.36 17.93 10.85
CA PHE A 239 -6.20 17.12 10.48
C PHE A 239 -5.90 17.31 8.99
N THR A 240 -4.75 17.89 8.68
CA THR A 240 -4.25 18.08 7.32
C THR A 240 -3.23 16.99 7.01
N TRP A 241 -3.62 16.09 6.11
CA TRP A 241 -2.76 15.07 5.55
C TRP A 241 -2.00 15.65 4.35
N SER A 242 -0.72 15.29 4.20
CA SER A 242 0.11 15.80 3.12
C SER A 242 1.01 14.72 2.59
N LEU A 243 1.07 14.64 1.27
CA LEU A 243 1.90 13.70 0.52
C LEU A 243 2.85 14.50 -0.36
N THR A 244 4.15 14.29 -0.16
CA THR A 244 5.20 14.99 -0.92
C THR A 244 6.09 13.98 -1.60
N ASP A 245 6.51 14.25 -2.83
CA ASP A 245 7.57 13.48 -3.49
C ASP A 245 8.84 13.47 -2.63
N ALA A 246 9.60 12.39 -2.70
CA ALA A 246 10.97 12.40 -2.20
C ALA A 246 11.76 13.49 -2.95
N PRO A 247 12.67 14.22 -2.27
CA PRO A 247 13.54 15.16 -2.97
C PRO A 247 14.30 14.40 -4.07
N THR A 248 14.11 14.83 -5.32
CA THR A 248 14.93 14.35 -6.42
C THR A 248 16.36 14.83 -6.16
N GLU A 249 17.33 13.92 -6.06
CA GLU A 249 18.72 14.32 -6.29
C GLU A 249 18.77 14.95 -7.69
N GLU A 250 18.94 16.27 -7.73
CA GLU A 250 19.23 16.98 -8.98
C GLU A 250 20.54 16.37 -9.49
N GLU A 251 20.52 15.75 -10.68
CA GLU A 251 21.72 15.19 -11.30
C GLU A 251 22.81 16.27 -11.33
N ALA A 252 23.86 16.05 -10.53
CA ALA A 252 25.06 16.89 -10.48
C ALA A 252 26.04 16.58 -11.62
#